data_AF-A0A8J7MTX6-F1
#
_entry.id   AF-A0A8J7MTX6-F1
#
_cell.length_a   1.000
_cell.length_b   1.000
_cell.length_c   1.000
_cell.angle_alpha   90.00
_cell.angle_beta   90.00
_cell.angle_gamma   90.00
#
_symmetry.space_group_name_H-M   'P 1'
#
loop_
_entity.id
_entity.type
_entity.pdbx_description
1 polymer ?
#
loop_
_entity_poly.entity_id
_entity_poly.type
_entity_poly.pdbx_seq_one_letter_code
_entity_poly.pdbx_strand_id
1 'polypeptide(L)'
;MKKLLSLLLLLALGCGTVSAHDFKIEKGQFVLDGKPITLVCGEMHYPRIPQEYWRDRLLRAKAMGLNCISTYVFWNIHERQPGKFDFTGEADLAKFIRTAQELGLYVVLRPGPYVCAEWDFGGFPYWLQNNKHMKWRSDDPDFLAACQRYITRLGKEVSKYCVGNGGNVLLVQVENEYGSYSNDRVYMGKIRDMLEKAGFNAPFITCDG
;
A
#
# COMPACT_ATOMS: atom_id res chain seq x y z
N MET A 1 -25.95 -51.31 -31.77
CA MET A 1 -26.43 -50.02 -31.21
C MET A 1 -25.48 -49.60 -30.10
N LYS A 2 -24.66 -48.58 -30.37
CA LYS A 2 -23.60 -48.05 -29.51
C LYS A 2 -24.24 -47.25 -28.34
N LYS A 3 -23.91 -47.57 -27.09
CA LYS A 3 -24.16 -46.67 -25.95
C LYS A 3 -22.82 -46.14 -25.45
N LEU A 4 -22.59 -44.86 -25.74
CA LEU A 4 -21.45 -44.07 -25.32
C LEU A 4 -21.71 -43.66 -23.85
N LEU A 5 -20.87 -44.07 -22.90
CA LEU A 5 -20.86 -43.51 -21.55
C LEU A 5 -19.94 -42.29 -21.56
N SER A 6 -20.52 -41.10 -21.41
CA SER A 6 -19.77 -39.85 -21.23
C SER A 6 -19.43 -39.68 -19.75
N LEU A 7 -18.14 -39.68 -19.42
CA LEU A 7 -17.63 -39.38 -18.08
C LEU A 7 -17.46 -37.85 -17.97
N LEU A 8 -18.38 -37.17 -17.27
CA LEU A 8 -18.22 -35.75 -16.93
C LEU A 8 -17.37 -35.63 -15.67
N LEU A 9 -16.12 -35.17 -15.83
CA LEU A 9 -15.27 -34.79 -14.72
C LEU A 9 -15.62 -33.35 -14.31
N LEU A 10 -16.43 -33.17 -13.26
CA LEU A 10 -16.61 -31.86 -12.65
C LEU A 10 -15.34 -31.51 -11.86
N LEU A 11 -14.48 -30.65 -12.44
CA LEU A 11 -13.54 -29.88 -11.65
C LEU A 11 -14.33 -28.87 -10.83
N ALA A 12 -14.57 -29.18 -9.56
CA ALA A 12 -14.96 -28.18 -8.58
C ALA A 12 -13.77 -27.23 -8.42
N LEU A 13 -13.85 -26.05 -9.05
CA LEU A 13 -13.06 -24.89 -8.67
C LEU A 13 -13.47 -24.54 -7.24
N GLY A 14 -12.76 -25.11 -6.27
CA GLY A 14 -12.83 -24.68 -4.89
C GLY A 14 -12.45 -23.21 -4.86
N CYS A 15 -13.45 -22.34 -4.69
CA CYS A 15 -13.24 -20.97 -4.26
C CYS A 15 -12.71 -21.05 -2.83
N GLY A 16 -11.42 -21.34 -2.68
CA GLY A 16 -10.75 -21.31 -1.41
C GLY A 16 -10.90 -19.91 -0.86
N THR A 17 -11.62 -19.78 0.26
CA THR A 17 -11.54 -18.60 1.09
C THR A 17 -10.08 -18.43 1.46
N VAL A 18 -9.41 -17.42 0.89
CA VAL A 18 -8.05 -17.08 1.31
C VAL A 18 -8.18 -16.69 2.78
N SER A 19 -7.69 -17.56 3.67
CA SER A 19 -7.69 -17.26 5.10
C SER A 19 -6.86 -16.01 5.32
N ALA A 20 -7.34 -15.10 6.16
CA ALA A 20 -6.53 -14.00 6.64
C ALA A 20 -5.22 -14.58 7.23
N HIS A 21 -4.10 -13.92 6.91
CA HIS A 21 -2.80 -14.26 7.47
C HIS A 21 -2.62 -13.50 8.79
N ASP A 22 -2.00 -14.14 9.77
CA ASP A 22 -1.71 -13.53 11.07
C ASP A 22 -0.29 -12.95 11.03
N PHE A 23 -0.16 -11.63 11.09
CA PHE A 23 1.14 -10.96 11.13
C PHE A 23 1.25 -10.08 12.36
N LYS A 24 2.26 -10.38 13.20
CA LYS A 24 2.44 -9.75 14.50
C LYS A 24 3.87 -9.31 14.71
N ILE A 25 4.02 -8.33 15.62
CA ILE A 25 5.30 -7.89 16.15
C ILE A 25 5.36 -8.36 17.61
N GLU A 26 6.12 -9.42 17.87
CA GLU A 26 6.19 -10.03 19.20
C GLU A 26 7.65 -10.25 19.61
N LYS A 27 7.98 -9.85 20.84
CA LYS A 27 9.32 -10.07 21.44
C LYS A 27 10.48 -9.60 20.54
N GLY A 28 10.29 -8.49 19.82
CA GLY A 28 11.29 -7.92 18.92
C GLY A 28 11.43 -8.63 17.57
N GLN A 29 10.49 -9.51 17.20
CA GLN A 29 10.48 -10.21 15.92
C GLN A 29 9.18 -9.96 15.15
N PHE A 30 9.27 -9.99 13.82
CA PHE A 30 8.10 -10.18 12.98
C PHE A 30 7.74 -11.66 12.96
N VAL A 31 6.45 -11.96 13.12
CA VAL A 31 5.91 -13.32 13.14
C VAL A 31 4.77 -13.38 12.13
N LEU A 32 4.91 -14.25 11.12
CA LEU A 32 3.90 -14.51 10.10
C LEU A 32 3.38 -15.93 10.26
N ASP A 33 2.07 -16.08 10.47
CA ASP A 33 1.38 -17.36 10.68
C ASP A 33 2.07 -18.23 11.75
N GLY A 34 2.45 -17.60 12.86
CA GLY A 34 3.13 -18.23 13.99
C GLY A 34 4.62 -18.54 13.78
N LYS A 35 5.20 -18.16 12.63
CA LYS A 35 6.62 -18.39 12.32
C LYS A 35 7.40 -17.08 12.28
N PRO A 36 8.55 -16.96 12.96
CA PRO A 36 9.42 -15.82 12.82
C PRO A 36 9.84 -15.60 11.36
N ILE A 37 9.81 -14.34 10.92
CA ILE A 37 10.24 -13.93 9.57
C ILE A 37 11.15 -12.71 9.67
N THR A 38 12.22 -12.70 8.87
CA THR A 38 13.02 -11.50 8.62
C THR A 38 12.59 -10.88 7.30
N LEU A 39 12.17 -9.61 7.32
CA LEU A 39 11.85 -8.88 6.11
C LEU A 39 13.13 -8.27 5.53
N VAL A 40 13.53 -8.74 4.34
CA VAL A 40 14.63 -8.18 3.57
C VAL A 40 14.01 -7.40 2.43
N CYS A 41 13.76 -6.12 2.69
CA CYS A 41 13.01 -5.23 1.81
C CYS A 41 13.92 -4.42 0.88
N GLY A 42 13.49 -4.22 -0.37
CA GLY A 42 14.05 -3.21 -1.28
C GLY A 42 13.00 -2.17 -1.63
N GLU A 43 13.37 -0.89 -1.70
CA GLU A 43 12.47 0.19 -2.10
C GLU A 43 12.31 0.22 -3.63
N MET A 44 11.06 0.28 -4.12
CA MET A 44 10.75 0.35 -5.54
C MET A 44 9.51 1.20 -5.78
N HIS A 45 9.67 2.33 -6.47
CA HIS A 45 8.57 3.24 -6.76
C HIS A 45 7.95 2.91 -8.12
N TYR A 46 6.75 2.33 -8.12
CA TYR A 46 6.04 1.96 -9.34
C TYR A 46 5.89 3.11 -10.36
N PRO A 47 5.71 4.41 -10.00
CA PRO A 47 5.58 5.47 -11.00
C PRO A 47 6.89 5.84 -11.70
N ARG A 48 8.03 5.37 -11.19
CA ARG A 48 9.36 5.59 -11.80
C ARG A 48 9.74 4.50 -12.79
N ILE A 49 8.89 3.49 -12.97
CA ILE A 49 9.14 2.34 -13.82
C ILE A 49 7.93 2.18 -14.72
N PRO A 50 8.06 2.18 -16.05
CA PRO A 50 6.94 1.91 -16.94
C PRO A 50 6.22 0.61 -16.57
N GLN A 51 4.90 0.60 -16.63
CA GLN A 51 4.04 -0.47 -16.14
C GLN A 51 4.40 -1.85 -16.74
N GLU A 52 4.82 -1.88 -18.01
CA GLU A 52 5.29 -3.09 -18.71
C GLU A 52 6.52 -3.75 -18.08
N TYR A 53 7.31 -3.01 -17.31
CA TYR A 53 8.54 -3.49 -16.68
C TYR A 53 8.39 -3.84 -15.20
N TRP A 54 7.25 -3.56 -14.55
CA TRP A 54 7.08 -3.87 -13.12
C TRP A 54 7.39 -5.32 -12.77
N ARG A 55 6.87 -6.27 -13.55
CA ARG A 55 7.13 -7.70 -13.33
C ARG A 55 8.62 -8.04 -13.45
N ASP A 56 9.31 -7.51 -14.46
CA ASP A 56 10.75 -7.73 -14.63
C ASP A 56 11.53 -7.17 -13.44
N ARG A 57 11.24 -5.94 -12.98
CA ARG A 57 11.95 -5.34 -11.84
C ARG A 57 11.71 -6.11 -10.54
N LEU A 58 10.47 -6.54 -10.30
CA LEU A 58 10.13 -7.38 -9.15
C LEU A 58 10.81 -8.76 -9.20
N LEU A 59 10.91 -9.38 -10.38
CA LEU A 59 11.65 -10.64 -10.56
C LEU A 59 13.14 -10.47 -10.24
N ARG A 60 13.75 -9.35 -10.66
CA ARG A 60 15.15 -9.04 -10.33
C ARG A 60 15.36 -8.83 -8.85
N ALA A 61 14.46 -8.07 -8.21
CA ALA A 61 14.47 -7.89 -6.75
C ALA A 61 14.42 -9.23 -6.01
N LYS A 62 13.51 -10.13 -6.44
CA LYS A 62 13.45 -11.49 -5.89
C LYS A 62 14.73 -12.28 -6.13
N ALA A 63 15.31 -12.20 -7.33
CA ALA A 63 16.56 -12.89 -7.67
C ALA A 63 17.77 -12.37 -6.86
N MET A 64 17.74 -11.13 -6.37
CA MET A 64 18.72 -10.57 -5.45
C MET A 64 18.58 -11.10 -4.01
N GLY A 65 17.54 -11.89 -3.72
CA GLY A 65 17.27 -12.45 -2.39
C GLY A 65 16.29 -11.63 -1.55
N LEU A 66 15.65 -10.60 -2.13
CA LEU A 66 14.61 -9.84 -1.44
C LEU A 66 13.34 -10.69 -1.31
N ASN A 67 12.70 -10.65 -0.14
CA ASN A 67 11.38 -11.26 0.09
C ASN A 67 10.27 -10.22 0.23
N CYS A 68 10.63 -8.93 0.19
CA CYS A 68 9.76 -7.81 0.48
C CYS A 68 10.11 -6.63 -0.42
N ILE A 69 9.08 -5.88 -0.84
CA ILE A 69 9.23 -4.60 -1.53
C ILE A 69 8.61 -3.51 -0.67
N SER A 70 9.31 -2.40 -0.50
CA SER A 70 8.74 -1.17 0.05
C SER A 70 8.38 -0.23 -1.09
N THR A 71 7.22 0.42 -1.01
CA THR A 71 6.83 1.44 -1.99
C THR A 71 6.04 2.57 -1.34
N TYR A 72 6.38 3.80 -1.70
CA TYR A 72 5.51 4.95 -1.53
C TYR A 72 4.28 4.91 -2.44
N VAL A 73 3.24 5.62 -2.02
CA VAL A 73 2.08 5.96 -2.85
C VAL A 73 2.06 7.47 -3.05
N PHE A 74 2.14 7.90 -4.31
CA PHE A 74 2.28 9.31 -4.67
C PHE A 74 0.89 9.91 -4.89
N TRP A 75 0.37 10.64 -3.91
CA TRP A 75 -1.00 11.17 -3.98
C TRP A 75 -1.25 11.98 -5.27
N ASN A 76 -0.31 12.82 -5.68
CA ASN A 76 -0.46 13.68 -6.85
C ASN A 76 -0.63 12.97 -8.19
N ILE A 77 -0.11 11.76 -8.38
CA ILE A 77 -0.36 11.00 -9.61
C ILE A 77 -1.78 10.42 -9.64
N HIS A 78 -2.33 10.12 -8.46
CA HIS A 78 -3.65 9.55 -8.30
C HIS A 78 -4.74 10.59 -8.31
N GLU A 79 -4.50 11.81 -7.82
CA GLU A 79 -5.51 12.87 -7.74
C GLU A 79 -5.02 14.17 -8.39
N ARG A 80 -4.74 14.11 -9.71
CA ARG A 80 -4.24 15.26 -10.49
C ARG A 80 -5.18 16.47 -10.44
N GLN A 81 -6.49 16.22 -10.32
CA GLN A 81 -7.50 17.25 -10.08
C GLN A 81 -8.29 16.88 -8.82
N PRO A 82 -8.75 17.86 -8.01
CA PRO A 82 -9.49 17.56 -6.79
C PRO A 82 -10.70 16.66 -7.06
N GLY A 83 -10.80 15.55 -6.33
CA GLY A 83 -11.87 14.57 -6.41
C GLY A 83 -11.81 13.63 -7.63
N LYS A 84 -10.88 13.82 -8.56
CA LYS A 84 -10.74 12.97 -9.75
C LYS A 84 -9.57 12.02 -9.59
N PHE A 85 -9.90 10.77 -9.28
CA PHE A 85 -8.92 9.75 -8.98
C PHE A 85 -8.62 8.83 -10.17
N ASP A 86 -7.34 8.56 -10.40
CA ASP A 86 -6.84 7.59 -11.38
C ASP A 86 -5.99 6.51 -10.70
N PHE A 87 -6.37 5.26 -10.94
CA PHE A 87 -5.70 4.05 -10.49
C PHE A 87 -5.55 3.06 -11.65
N THR A 88 -5.39 3.59 -12.86
CA THR A 88 -5.24 2.81 -14.09
C THR A 88 -3.86 3.04 -14.71
N GLY A 89 -3.43 2.15 -15.61
CA GLY A 89 -2.16 2.28 -16.31
C GLY A 89 -0.97 2.39 -15.34
N GLU A 90 -0.15 3.42 -15.52
CA GLU A 90 1.02 3.74 -14.67
C GLU A 90 0.64 4.04 -13.20
N ALA A 91 -0.63 4.38 -12.93
CA ALA A 91 -1.14 4.63 -11.58
C ALA A 91 -1.84 3.40 -10.96
N ASP A 92 -1.86 2.24 -11.63
CA ASP A 92 -2.48 1.01 -11.13
C ASP A 92 -1.64 0.34 -10.03
N LEU A 93 -1.66 0.93 -8.83
CA LEU A 93 -1.01 0.40 -7.65
C LEU A 93 -1.52 -1.00 -7.28
N ALA A 94 -2.81 -1.28 -7.51
CA ALA A 94 -3.38 -2.58 -7.22
C ALA A 94 -2.74 -3.68 -8.08
N LYS A 95 -2.48 -3.40 -9.37
CA LYS A 95 -1.74 -4.31 -10.27
C LYS A 95 -0.29 -4.47 -9.83
N PHE A 96 0.39 -3.41 -9.40
CA PHE A 96 1.75 -3.52 -8.86
C PHE A 96 1.80 -4.46 -7.64
N ILE A 97 0.91 -4.26 -6.65
CA ILE A 97 0.84 -5.09 -5.44
C ILE A 97 0.47 -6.55 -5.78
N ARG A 98 -0.52 -6.77 -6.67
CA ARG A 98 -0.86 -8.13 -7.16
C ARG A 98 0.32 -8.80 -7.84
N THR A 99 1.08 -8.07 -8.64
CA THR A 99 2.25 -8.64 -9.33
C THR A 99 3.31 -9.07 -8.31
N ALA A 100 3.55 -8.28 -7.25
CA ALA A 100 4.42 -8.69 -6.15
C ALA A 100 3.88 -9.95 -5.46
N GLN A 101 2.57 -10.04 -5.21
CA GLN A 101 1.93 -11.20 -4.60
C GLN A 101 2.08 -12.47 -5.44
N GLU A 102 1.83 -12.40 -6.75
CA GLU A 102 2.03 -13.52 -7.69
C GLU A 102 3.48 -14.02 -7.70
N LEU A 103 4.43 -13.12 -7.46
CA LEU A 103 5.86 -13.45 -7.38
C LEU A 103 6.28 -13.92 -5.98
N GLY A 104 5.36 -14.00 -5.01
CA GLY A 104 5.64 -14.40 -3.63
C GLY A 104 6.47 -13.37 -2.87
N LEU A 105 6.37 -12.09 -3.23
CA LEU A 105 6.96 -10.97 -2.51
C LEU A 105 5.91 -10.34 -1.59
N TYR A 106 6.34 -10.01 -0.37
CA TYR A 106 5.57 -9.17 0.55
C TYR A 106 5.72 -7.68 0.20
N VAL A 107 4.85 -6.86 0.77
CA VAL A 107 4.86 -5.40 0.56
C VAL A 107 4.84 -4.67 1.90
N VAL A 108 5.70 -3.67 2.04
CA VAL A 108 5.57 -2.57 3.00
C VAL A 108 5.00 -1.37 2.23
N LEU A 109 3.78 -0.96 2.58
CA LEU A 109 3.11 0.12 1.86
C LEU A 109 3.30 1.43 2.63
N ARG A 110 3.76 2.48 1.93
CA ARG A 110 3.98 3.81 2.50
C ARG A 110 3.01 4.82 1.87
N PRO A 111 1.73 4.83 2.28
CA PRO A 111 0.65 5.53 1.58
C PRO A 111 0.70 7.05 1.64
N GLY A 112 1.59 7.65 2.44
CA GLY A 112 1.66 9.08 2.66
C GLY A 112 0.74 9.54 3.81
N PRO A 113 0.12 10.74 3.72
CA PRO A 113 -0.13 11.53 2.50
C PRO A 113 1.08 12.31 1.95
N TYR A 114 2.09 12.56 2.78
CA TYR A 114 3.39 13.08 2.37
C TYR A 114 4.41 11.94 2.23
N VAL A 115 5.23 11.96 1.19
CA VAL A 115 6.22 10.89 0.93
C VAL A 115 7.65 11.38 0.78
N CYS A 116 7.89 12.70 0.64
CA CYS A 116 9.19 13.25 0.30
C CYS A 116 9.72 12.64 -1.02
N ALA A 117 10.59 11.64 -0.91
CA ALA A 117 11.06 10.75 -1.97
C ALA A 117 11.68 11.44 -3.19
N GLU A 118 12.16 12.67 -3.06
CA GLU A 118 12.61 13.52 -4.17
C GLU A 118 11.59 13.51 -5.32
N TRP A 119 10.31 13.58 -4.94
CA TRP A 119 9.18 13.62 -5.86
C TRP A 119 8.54 15.01 -5.84
N ASP A 120 7.90 15.37 -6.95
CA ASP A 120 7.23 16.66 -7.09
C ASP A 120 6.31 16.91 -5.89
N PHE A 121 6.57 18.05 -5.24
CA PHE A 121 5.87 18.51 -4.05
C PHE A 121 5.73 17.47 -2.93
N GLY A 122 6.70 16.57 -2.79
CA GLY A 122 6.70 15.51 -1.77
C GLY A 122 5.54 14.53 -1.89
N GLY A 123 4.98 14.38 -3.10
CA GLY A 123 3.80 13.57 -3.39
C GLY A 123 2.48 14.30 -3.25
N PHE A 124 2.45 15.54 -2.75
CA PHE A 124 1.22 16.31 -2.65
C PHE A 124 0.72 16.79 -4.01
N PRO A 125 -0.59 16.77 -4.25
CA PRO A 125 -1.13 17.35 -5.47
C PRO A 125 -1.01 18.87 -5.45
N TYR A 126 -0.65 19.45 -6.60
CA TYR A 126 -0.37 20.89 -6.73
C TYR A 126 -1.53 21.76 -6.22
N TRP A 127 -2.78 21.31 -6.35
CA TRP A 127 -3.96 22.10 -6.01
C TRP A 127 -4.13 22.34 -4.50
N LEU A 128 -3.41 21.61 -3.63
CA LEU A 128 -3.39 21.91 -2.20
C LEU A 128 -2.87 23.32 -1.92
N GLN A 129 -1.91 23.80 -2.73
CA GLN A 129 -1.32 25.13 -2.54
C GLN A 129 -2.28 26.30 -2.88
N ASN A 130 -3.46 26.00 -3.45
CA ASN A 130 -4.46 27.02 -3.78
C ASN A 130 -5.10 27.60 -2.52
N ASN A 131 -5.17 26.84 -1.43
CA ASN A 131 -5.52 27.37 -0.12
C ASN A 131 -4.26 27.92 0.57
N LYS A 132 -4.09 29.25 0.53
CA LYS A 132 -2.90 29.93 1.10
C LYS A 132 -2.84 29.94 2.62
N HIS A 133 -3.93 29.60 3.30
CA HIS A 133 -3.99 29.56 4.76
C HIS A 133 -3.84 28.15 5.33
N MET A 134 -3.93 27.13 4.48
CA MET A 134 -3.83 25.73 4.88
C MET A 134 -2.43 25.42 5.39
N LYS A 135 -2.35 24.91 6.63
CA LYS A 135 -1.12 24.34 7.16
C LYS A 135 -1.03 22.87 6.74
N TRP A 136 0.03 22.53 6.01
CA TRP A 136 0.25 21.15 5.57
C TRP A 136 0.91 20.35 6.68
N ARG A 137 0.70 19.02 6.63
CA ARG A 137 1.27 18.07 7.60
C ARG A 137 0.97 18.49 9.05
N SER A 138 -0.25 18.95 9.28
CA SER A 138 -0.75 19.37 10.60
C SER A 138 -2.22 18.99 10.73
N ASP A 139 -2.82 19.32 11.87
CA ASP A 139 -4.23 19.04 12.13
C ASP A 139 -5.22 20.07 11.55
N ASP A 140 -4.78 20.83 10.54
CA ASP A 140 -5.60 21.80 9.80
C ASP A 140 -6.83 21.10 9.18
N PRO A 141 -8.05 21.59 9.43
CA PRO A 141 -9.27 20.92 8.96
C PRO A 141 -9.34 20.73 7.44
N ASP A 142 -8.86 21.70 6.66
CA ASP A 142 -8.89 21.63 5.19
C ASP A 142 -7.89 20.59 4.68
N PHE A 143 -6.70 20.56 5.28
CA PHE A 143 -5.68 19.56 4.97
C PHE A 143 -6.16 18.16 5.33
N LEU A 144 -6.69 17.96 6.54
CA LEU A 144 -7.23 16.68 7.00
C LEU A 144 -8.40 16.21 6.14
N ALA A 145 -9.28 17.12 5.70
CA ALA A 145 -10.38 16.77 4.81
C ALA A 145 -9.87 16.27 3.44
N ALA A 146 -8.80 16.86 2.92
CA ALA A 146 -8.16 16.40 1.69
C ALA A 146 -7.48 15.03 1.88
N CYS A 147 -6.71 14.85 2.96
CA CYS A 147 -6.09 13.58 3.32
C CYS A 147 -7.13 12.46 3.50
N GLN A 148 -8.24 12.74 4.17
CA GLN A 148 -9.32 11.77 4.37
C GLN A 148 -9.91 11.30 3.04
N ARG A 149 -10.18 12.21 2.09
CA ARG A 149 -10.70 11.84 0.77
C ARG A 149 -9.73 10.92 0.02
N TYR A 150 -8.45 11.28 0.01
CA TYR A 150 -7.40 10.50 -0.62
C TYR A 150 -7.25 9.12 0.03
N ILE A 151 -7.08 9.05 1.34
CA ILE A 151 -6.87 7.79 2.08
C ILE A 151 -8.08 6.88 1.95
N THR A 152 -9.31 7.40 2.06
CA THR A 152 -10.53 6.61 1.86
C THR A 152 -10.61 6.05 0.45
N ARG A 153 -10.26 6.84 -0.57
CA ARG A 153 -10.25 6.35 -1.95
C ARG A 153 -9.17 5.29 -2.15
N LEU A 154 -7.96 5.52 -1.66
CA LEU A 154 -6.84 4.58 -1.73
C LEU A 154 -7.20 3.24 -1.05
N GLY A 155 -7.83 3.29 0.13
CA GLY A 155 -8.30 2.10 0.83
C GLY A 155 -9.22 1.23 -0.03
N LYS A 156 -10.17 1.82 -0.77
CA LYS A 156 -11.04 1.07 -1.69
C LYS A 156 -10.28 0.30 -2.78
N GLU A 157 -9.11 0.77 -3.16
CA GLU A 157 -8.29 0.16 -4.21
C GLU A 157 -7.40 -0.97 -3.67
N VAL A 158 -6.77 -0.75 -2.51
CA VAL A 158 -5.66 -1.60 -2.07
C VAL A 158 -5.78 -2.21 -0.68
N SER A 159 -6.76 -1.83 0.13
CA SER A 159 -6.87 -2.36 1.51
C SER A 159 -7.09 -3.87 1.55
N LYS A 160 -7.75 -4.45 0.53
CA LYS A 160 -7.90 -5.91 0.37
C LYS A 160 -6.57 -6.66 0.25
N TYR A 161 -5.46 -5.97 -0.05
CA TYR A 161 -4.13 -6.57 -0.09
C TYR A 161 -3.41 -6.54 1.26
N CYS A 162 -3.99 -5.94 2.30
CA CYS A 162 -3.45 -6.03 3.65
C CYS A 162 -3.48 -7.48 4.14
N VAL A 163 -2.47 -7.84 4.94
CA VAL A 163 -2.28 -9.19 5.47
C VAL A 163 -3.48 -9.72 6.25
N GLY A 164 -4.08 -8.87 7.08
CA GLY A 164 -5.31 -9.19 7.82
C GLY A 164 -6.56 -9.34 6.93
N ASN A 165 -6.46 -8.93 5.66
CA ASN A 165 -7.49 -9.12 4.63
C ASN A 165 -7.12 -10.22 3.61
N GLY A 166 -6.06 -11.00 3.88
CA GLY A 166 -5.62 -12.12 3.03
C GLY A 166 -4.65 -11.76 1.90
N GLY A 167 -4.06 -10.56 1.93
CA GLY A 167 -3.08 -10.13 0.93
C GLY A 167 -1.62 -10.17 1.41
N ASN A 168 -0.74 -9.56 0.62
CA ASN A 168 0.72 -9.57 0.84
C ASN A 168 1.29 -8.26 1.44
N VAL A 169 0.46 -7.26 1.75
CA VAL A 169 0.90 -6.02 2.42
C VAL A 169 0.98 -6.29 3.93
N LEU A 170 2.20 -6.46 4.44
CA LEU A 170 2.47 -6.84 5.83
C LEU A 170 2.53 -5.65 6.79
N LEU A 171 2.99 -4.49 6.30
CA LEU A 171 3.16 -3.29 7.10
C LEU A 171 2.63 -2.09 6.33
N VAL A 172 2.04 -1.14 7.04
CA VAL A 172 1.59 0.14 6.49
C VAL A 172 2.24 1.27 7.27
N GLN A 173 2.94 2.17 6.58
CA GLN A 173 3.55 3.32 7.24
C GLN A 173 2.53 4.46 7.42
N VAL A 174 2.53 5.08 8.58
CA VAL A 174 1.76 6.29 8.89
C VAL A 174 2.67 7.50 8.69
N GLU A 175 2.33 8.36 7.72
CA GLU A 175 3.14 9.55 7.40
C GLU A 175 4.58 9.20 6.95
N ASN A 176 5.50 10.16 6.94
CA ASN A 176 6.89 9.99 6.58
C ASN A 176 7.81 11.01 7.26
N GLU A 177 8.73 10.54 8.12
CA GLU A 177 9.78 11.34 8.75
C GLU A 177 9.20 12.60 9.39
N TYR A 178 8.15 12.40 10.19
CA TYR A 178 7.43 13.52 10.78
C TYR A 178 8.28 14.25 11.81
N GLY A 179 9.16 13.54 12.52
CA GLY A 179 10.13 14.12 13.45
C GLY A 179 11.09 15.14 12.81
N SER A 180 11.33 15.04 11.50
CA SER A 180 12.12 16.01 10.74
C SER A 180 11.32 17.28 10.36
N TYR A 181 10.02 17.31 10.64
CA TYR A 181 9.12 18.43 10.36
C TYR A 181 8.52 19.04 11.63
N SER A 182 7.98 18.21 12.52
CA SER A 182 7.29 18.64 13.74
C SER A 182 7.16 17.48 14.75
N ASN A 183 6.34 17.67 15.79
CA ASN A 183 6.08 16.68 16.84
C ASN A 183 4.59 16.56 17.23
N ASP A 184 3.68 17.03 16.37
CA ASP A 184 2.23 16.96 16.56
C ASP A 184 1.70 15.50 16.49
N ARG A 185 1.48 14.93 17.68
CA ARG A 185 0.92 13.58 17.84
C ARG A 185 -0.57 13.50 17.52
N VAL A 186 -1.30 14.61 17.59
CA VAL A 186 -2.74 14.65 17.25
C VAL A 186 -2.91 14.46 15.76
N TYR A 187 -2.13 15.18 14.95
CA TYR A 187 -2.08 14.97 13.50
C TYR A 187 -1.71 13.52 13.14
N MET A 188 -0.62 12.98 13.70
CA MET A 188 -0.19 11.60 13.43
C MET A 188 -1.26 10.56 13.78
N GLY A 189 -1.93 10.73 14.94
CA GLY A 189 -3.05 9.89 15.34
C GLY A 189 -4.23 9.96 14.37
N LYS A 190 -4.58 11.16 13.89
CA LYS A 190 -5.63 11.34 12.89
C LYS A 190 -5.30 10.63 11.57
N ILE A 191 -4.07 10.71 11.08
CA ILE A 191 -3.67 9.98 9.84
C ILE A 191 -3.73 8.47 10.03
N ARG A 192 -3.26 7.94 11.17
CA ARG A 192 -3.41 6.51 11.51
C ARG A 192 -4.88 6.10 11.49
N ASP A 193 -5.74 6.85 12.17
CA ASP A 193 -7.18 6.53 12.26
C ASP A 193 -7.86 6.58 10.89
N MET A 194 -7.42 7.48 9.99
CA MET A 194 -7.90 7.52 8.60
C MET A 194 -7.54 6.25 7.84
N LEU A 195 -6.31 5.74 7.99
CA LEU A 195 -5.87 4.49 7.37
C LEU A 195 -6.66 3.30 7.92
N GLU A 196 -6.80 3.20 9.24
CA GLU A 196 -7.59 2.15 9.89
C GLU A 196 -9.04 2.14 9.37
N LYS A 197 -9.71 3.30 9.37
CA LYS A 197 -11.08 3.45 8.86
C LYS A 197 -11.21 3.17 7.36
N ALA A 198 -10.14 3.36 6.58
CA ALA A 198 -10.10 3.03 5.16
C ALA A 198 -9.88 1.52 4.89
N GLY A 199 -9.76 0.71 5.95
CA GLY A 199 -9.71 -0.75 5.89
C GLY A 199 -8.29 -1.33 5.85
N PHE A 200 -7.25 -0.51 6.09
CA PHE A 200 -5.87 -0.98 6.15
C PHE A 200 -5.65 -1.86 7.39
N ASN A 201 -5.90 -3.16 7.22
CA ASN A 201 -5.82 -4.17 8.27
C ASN A 201 -4.43 -4.85 8.30
N ALA A 202 -3.44 -4.09 8.76
CA ALA A 202 -2.06 -4.52 8.94
C ALA A 202 -1.43 -3.70 10.07
N PRO A 203 -0.37 -4.19 10.74
CA PRO A 203 0.36 -3.39 11.71
C PRO A 203 0.88 -2.08 11.10
N PHE A 204 0.69 -0.99 11.84
CA PHE A 204 1.15 0.34 11.47
C PHE A 204 2.55 0.63 12.02
N ILE A 205 3.38 1.30 11.22
CA ILE A 205 4.72 1.75 11.60
C ILE A 205 4.90 3.24 11.31
N THR A 206 5.85 3.88 11.98
CA THR A 206 6.39 5.20 11.60
C THR A 206 7.89 5.05 11.33
N CYS A 207 8.45 5.96 10.54
CA CYS A 207 9.88 6.00 10.26
C CYS A 207 10.36 7.44 10.42
N ASP A 208 11.41 7.61 11.21
CA ASP A 208 12.06 8.88 11.53
C ASP A 208 13.58 8.64 11.58
N GLY A 209 14.36 9.70 11.33
CA GLY A 209 15.84 9.67 11.28
C GLY A 209 16.53 9.80 12.63
#